data_AF-A0A8T2MW28-F1
#
_entry.id   AF-A0A8T2MW28-F1
#
_cell.length_a   1.000
_cell.length_b   1.000
_cell.length_c   1.000
_cell.angle_alpha   90.00
_cell.angle_beta   90.00
_cell.angle_gamma   90.00
#
_symmetry.space_group_name_H-M   'P 1'
#
loop_
_entity.id
_entity.type
_entity.pdbx_description
1 polymer ?
#
loop_
_entity_poly.entity_id
_entity_poly.type
_entity_poly.pdbx_seq_one_letter_code
_entity_poly.pdbx_strand_id
1 'polypeptide(L)'
;MVHCALCKTVMAYHNSPTAMRKLLKRKHPGALRPQNDKTAAKRQSCMQDFFHKKDVTVCTLHLATGLYDGVLNMIVKDMRPLSVVEGQVNTFYPGCTLPSRAHFTKLMEMKYEETLERVTASHKKVKTKITR
;
A
#
# COMPACT_ATOMS: atom_id res chain seq x y z
N MET A 1 3.70 -2.51 53.00
CA MET A 1 4.84 -3.04 52.20
C MET A 1 4.32 -4.06 51.23
N VAL A 2 4.89 -4.18 50.02
CA VAL A 2 4.44 -5.17 49.02
C VAL A 2 5.45 -6.31 48.97
N HIS A 3 4.98 -7.54 49.15
CA HIS A 3 5.81 -8.74 49.18
C HIS A 3 5.64 -9.52 47.87
N CYS A 4 6.75 -10.01 47.31
CA CYS A 4 6.68 -10.93 46.19
C CYS A 4 6.19 -12.30 46.67
N ALA A 5 5.10 -12.83 46.10
CA ALA A 5 4.58 -14.14 46.48
C ALA A 5 5.56 -15.31 46.18
N LEU A 6 6.48 -15.13 45.22
CA LEU A 6 7.39 -16.19 44.76
C LEU A 6 8.70 -16.26 45.55
N CYS A 7 9.21 -15.14 46.05
CA CYS A 7 10.48 -15.09 46.78
C CYS A 7 10.41 -14.32 48.11
N LYS A 8 9.22 -13.88 48.52
CA LYS A 8 8.95 -13.12 49.76
C LYS A 8 9.76 -11.82 49.92
N THR A 9 10.47 -11.38 48.88
CA THR A 9 11.24 -10.14 48.88
C THR A 9 10.29 -8.96 49.14
N VAL A 10 10.65 -8.13 50.11
CA VAL A 10 9.92 -6.92 50.51
C VAL A 10 10.37 -5.77 49.62
N MET A 11 9.43 -5.11 48.95
CA MET A 11 9.72 -3.89 48.19
C MET A 11 9.33 -2.65 49.00
N ALA A 12 10.20 -1.64 49.00
CA ALA A 12 10.09 -0.43 49.81
C ALA A 12 8.91 0.48 49.41
N TYR A 13 8.57 0.53 48.12
CA TYR A 13 7.50 1.41 47.62
C TYR A 13 6.17 0.67 47.50
N HIS A 14 5.16 1.15 48.23
CA HIS A 14 3.79 0.69 48.10
C HIS A 14 3.22 1.13 46.74
N ASN A 15 2.48 0.25 46.06
CA ASN A 15 1.80 0.50 44.78
C ASN A 15 2.66 0.80 43.55
N SER A 16 3.94 0.40 43.49
CA SER A 16 4.69 0.41 42.22
C SER A 16 4.61 -0.95 41.50
N PRO A 17 3.67 -1.14 40.56
CA PRO A 17 3.64 -2.35 39.71
C PRO A 17 4.92 -2.47 38.88
N THR A 18 5.62 -1.36 38.63
CA THR A 18 6.91 -1.30 37.92
C THR A 18 8.04 -1.97 38.72
N ALA A 19 8.09 -1.76 40.04
CA ALA A 19 9.08 -2.42 40.90
C ALA A 19 8.88 -3.94 40.91
N MET A 20 7.62 -4.39 41.05
CA MET A 20 7.24 -5.79 40.96
C MET A 20 7.61 -6.38 39.58
N ARG A 21 7.29 -5.69 38.48
CA ARG A 21 7.63 -6.15 37.13
C ARG A 21 9.14 -6.29 36.92
N LYS A 22 9.96 -5.37 37.43
CA LYS A 22 11.43 -5.48 37.38
C LYS A 22 11.95 -6.65 38.21
N LEU A 23 11.42 -6.85 39.41
CA LEU A 23 11.76 -8.00 40.26
C LEU A 23 11.41 -9.33 39.56
N LEU A 24 10.19 -9.43 39.02
CA LEU A 24 9.75 -10.61 38.27
C LEU A 24 10.65 -10.86 37.05
N LYS A 25 10.99 -9.85 36.24
CA LYS A 25 11.93 -10.03 35.12
C LYS A 25 13.31 -10.56 35.54
N ARG A 26 13.84 -10.11 36.68
CA ARG A 26 15.19 -10.46 37.14
C ARG A 26 15.27 -11.78 37.90
N LYS A 27 14.30 -12.04 38.77
CA LYS A 27 14.32 -13.18 39.71
C LYS A 27 13.36 -14.30 39.31
N HIS A 28 12.34 -13.99 38.50
CA HIS A 28 11.30 -14.92 38.06
C HIS A 28 10.97 -14.74 36.57
N PRO A 29 11.95 -14.94 35.66
CA PRO A 29 11.77 -14.68 34.21
C PRO A 29 10.62 -15.48 33.57
N GLY A 30 10.18 -16.58 34.21
CA GLY A 30 8.99 -17.35 33.81
C GLY A 30 7.64 -16.82 34.31
N ALA A 31 7.60 -15.99 35.35
CA ALA A 31 6.35 -15.51 35.97
C ALA A 31 5.64 -14.41 35.16
N LEU A 32 6.31 -13.85 34.14
CA LEU A 32 5.73 -12.90 33.19
C LEU A 32 5.32 -13.55 31.86
N ARG A 33 5.56 -14.86 31.69
CA ARG A 33 4.94 -15.58 30.57
C ARG A 33 3.45 -15.73 30.89
N PRO A 34 2.54 -15.35 29.98
CA PRO A 34 1.17 -15.83 30.09
C PRO A 34 1.23 -17.36 30.09
N GLN A 35 0.77 -17.96 31.18
CA GLN A 35 0.62 -19.40 31.26
C GLN A 35 -0.37 -19.79 30.16
N ASN A 36 0.10 -20.60 29.21
CA ASN A 36 -0.67 -21.03 28.08
C ASN A 36 -1.61 -22.14 28.54
N ASP A 37 -2.66 -21.77 29.26
CA ASP A 37 -3.83 -22.62 29.40
C ASP A 37 -4.58 -22.62 28.08
N LYS A 38 -4.92 -23.83 27.64
CA LYS A 38 -5.54 -24.18 26.37
C LYS A 38 -6.83 -23.39 26.13
N THR A 39 -6.73 -22.20 25.60
CA THR A 39 -7.78 -21.52 24.82
C THR A 39 -7.08 -20.73 23.75
N ALA A 40 -7.52 -20.90 22.50
CA ALA A 40 -6.99 -20.20 21.34
C ALA A 40 -7.00 -18.69 21.59
N ALA A 41 -5.85 -18.16 22.02
CA ALA A 41 -5.68 -16.74 22.26
C ALA A 41 -5.76 -16.03 20.92
N LYS A 42 -6.96 -15.53 20.60
CA LYS A 42 -7.19 -14.55 19.55
C LYS A 42 -6.30 -13.36 19.90
N ARG A 43 -5.10 -13.30 19.28
CA ARG A 43 -4.17 -12.17 19.41
C ARG A 43 -4.99 -10.91 19.19
N GLN A 44 -5.13 -10.06 20.20
CA GLN A 44 -5.69 -8.73 20.00
C GLN A 44 -4.77 -8.02 19.02
N SER A 45 -5.25 -7.80 17.80
CA SER A 45 -4.51 -7.06 16.80
C SER A 45 -4.34 -5.63 17.31
N CYS A 46 -3.13 -5.09 17.24
CA CYS A 46 -2.90 -3.70 17.56
C CYS A 46 -3.76 -2.83 16.62
N MET A 47 -4.23 -1.65 17.05
CA MET A 47 -4.91 -0.72 16.13
C MET A 47 -4.07 -0.45 14.87
N GLN A 48 -2.73 -0.47 15.00
CA GLN A 48 -1.77 -0.38 13.89
C GLN A 48 -1.96 -1.49 12.84
N ASP A 49 -2.27 -2.72 13.26
CA ASP A 49 -2.57 -3.83 12.34
C ASP A 49 -3.88 -3.59 11.58
N PHE A 50 -4.82 -2.85 12.16
CA PHE A 50 -6.10 -2.52 11.54
C PHE A 50 -5.93 -1.44 10.46
N PHE A 51 -5.08 -0.44 10.70
CA PHE A 51 -4.71 0.56 9.70
C PHE A 51 -3.90 -0.07 8.56
N HIS A 52 -2.92 -0.93 8.86
CA HIS A 52 -2.13 -1.61 7.82
C HIS A 52 -2.93 -2.61 6.98
N LYS A 53 -4.00 -3.21 7.53
CA LYS A 53 -4.89 -4.09 6.75
C LYS A 53 -5.84 -3.35 5.82
N LYS A 54 -6.10 -2.06 6.08
CA LYS A 54 -7.10 -1.27 5.34
C LYS A 54 -6.50 -0.52 4.15
N ASP A 55 -5.19 -0.25 4.18
CA ASP A 55 -4.51 0.57 3.17
C ASP A 55 -3.88 -0.23 2.01
N VAL A 56 -3.96 -1.55 2.03
CA VAL A 56 -3.66 -2.34 0.83
C VAL A 56 -4.95 -2.47 0.04
N THR A 57 -5.34 -1.40 -0.66
CA THR A 57 -6.28 -1.54 -1.78
C THR A 57 -5.60 -2.46 -2.78
N VAL A 58 -5.93 -3.75 -2.70
CA VAL A 58 -5.43 -4.75 -3.65
C VAL A 58 -5.93 -4.28 -5.00
N CYS A 59 -5.01 -3.77 -5.82
CA CYS A 59 -5.28 -3.36 -7.18
C CYS A 59 -5.78 -4.62 -7.92
N THR A 60 -7.10 -4.77 -8.03
CA THR A 60 -7.68 -5.90 -8.77
C THR A 60 -7.26 -5.74 -10.22
N LEU A 61 -6.83 -6.84 -10.86
CA LEU A 61 -6.25 -6.83 -12.20
C LEU A 61 -7.10 -6.06 -13.23
N HIS A 62 -8.43 -6.13 -13.11
CA HIS A 62 -9.38 -5.41 -13.95
C HIS A 62 -9.39 -3.89 -13.70
N LEU A 63 -9.23 -3.47 -12.44
CA LEU A 63 -9.10 -2.06 -12.07
C LEU A 63 -7.79 -1.49 -12.62
N ALA A 64 -6.71 -2.28 -12.58
CA ALA A 64 -5.40 -1.91 -13.08
C ALA A 64 -5.45 -1.59 -14.58
N THR A 65 -6.08 -2.44 -15.40
CA THR A 65 -6.19 -2.21 -16.85
C THR A 65 -6.97 -0.93 -17.17
N GLY A 66 -8.15 -0.74 -16.55
CA GLY A 66 -8.94 0.48 -16.75
C GLY A 66 -8.22 1.74 -16.28
N LEU A 67 -7.45 1.64 -15.19
CA LEU A 67 -6.58 2.72 -14.71
C LEU A 67 -5.50 3.06 -15.73
N TYR A 68 -4.84 2.06 -16.33
CA TYR A 68 -3.78 2.31 -17.30
C TYR A 68 -4.29 3.01 -18.55
N ASP A 69 -5.44 2.57 -19.08
CA ASP A 69 -6.06 3.21 -20.23
C ASP A 69 -6.53 4.63 -19.91
N GLY A 70 -7.07 4.84 -18.71
CA GLY A 70 -7.47 6.16 -18.21
C GLY A 70 -6.28 7.11 -18.07
N VAL A 71 -5.20 6.65 -17.42
CA VAL A 71 -3.95 7.40 -17.25
C VAL A 71 -3.32 7.74 -18.59
N LEU A 72 -3.25 6.76 -19.51
CA LEU A 72 -2.72 6.97 -20.85
C LEU A 72 -3.56 7.99 -21.63
N ASN A 73 -4.88 7.97 -21.50
CA ASN A 73 -5.74 8.98 -22.11
C ASN A 73 -5.57 10.37 -21.48
N MET A 74 -5.42 10.49 -20.16
CA MET A 74 -5.11 11.79 -19.53
C MET A 74 -3.80 12.37 -20.03
N ILE A 75 -2.79 11.52 -20.25
CA ILE A 75 -1.50 12.00 -20.75
C ILE A 75 -1.62 12.44 -22.22
N VAL A 76 -2.22 11.61 -23.07
CA VAL A 76 -2.26 11.83 -24.53
C VAL A 76 -3.31 12.86 -24.95
N LYS A 77 -4.51 12.82 -24.37
CA LYS A 77 -5.64 13.70 -24.76
C LYS A 77 -5.64 15.01 -23.99
N ASP A 78 -5.37 14.96 -22.68
CA ASP A 78 -5.39 16.16 -21.84
C ASP A 78 -4.00 16.84 -21.79
N MET A 79 -3.00 16.29 -22.49
CA MET A 79 -1.62 16.79 -22.55
C MET A 79 -1.00 17.00 -21.17
N ARG A 80 -1.36 16.14 -20.20
CA ARG A 80 -0.89 16.26 -18.82
C ARG A 80 0.47 15.60 -18.64
N PRO A 81 1.42 16.25 -17.96
CA PRO A 81 2.71 15.64 -17.68
C PRO A 81 2.55 14.47 -16.71
N LEU A 82 3.38 13.44 -16.89
CA LEU A 82 3.32 12.20 -16.13
C LEU A 82 3.33 12.43 -14.61
N SER A 83 4.11 13.41 -14.13
CA SER A 83 4.21 13.76 -12.70
C SER A 83 2.87 14.21 -12.08
N VAL A 84 2.05 14.92 -12.83
CA VAL A 84 0.71 15.35 -12.36
C VAL A 84 -0.23 14.15 -12.28
N VAL A 85 -0.15 13.26 -13.26
CA VAL A 85 -1.02 12.07 -13.32
C VAL A 85 -0.64 11.06 -12.23
N GLU A 86 0.65 10.84 -12.00
CA GLU A 86 1.16 10.03 -10.88
C GLU A 86 0.64 10.53 -9.53
N GLY A 87 0.68 11.85 -9.29
CA GLY A 87 0.17 12.44 -8.05
C GLY A 87 -1.33 12.24 -7.87
N GLN A 88 -2.13 12.38 -8.94
CA GLN A 88 -3.57 12.15 -8.89
C GLN A 88 -3.91 10.69 -8.64
N VAL A 89 -3.26 9.75 -9.34
CA VAL A 89 -3.50 8.32 -9.14
C VAL A 89 -3.14 7.90 -7.73
N ASN A 90 -2.02 8.37 -7.17
CA ASN A 90 -1.65 8.08 -5.79
C ASN A 90 -2.67 8.64 -4.78
N THR A 91 -3.33 9.75 -5.11
CA THR A 91 -4.36 10.38 -4.27
C THR A 91 -5.69 9.62 -4.33
N PHE A 92 -6.12 9.22 -5.52
CA PHE A 92 -7.43 8.57 -5.74
C PHE A 92 -7.39 7.05 -5.53
N TYR A 93 -6.23 6.43 -5.71
CA TYR A 93 -6.03 4.97 -5.64
C TYR A 93 -4.83 4.63 -4.75
N PRO A 94 -4.92 4.90 -3.43
CA PRO A 94 -3.86 4.58 -2.50
C PRO A 94 -3.61 3.06 -2.49
N GLY A 95 -2.34 2.67 -2.60
CA GLY A 95 -1.93 1.25 -2.63
C GLY A 95 -1.84 0.63 -4.04
N CYS A 96 -2.28 1.35 -5.09
CA CYS A 96 -2.05 0.93 -6.46
C CYS A 96 -0.69 1.44 -6.96
N THR A 97 0.24 0.52 -7.22
CA THR A 97 1.52 0.88 -7.85
C THR A 97 1.34 1.04 -9.35
N LEU A 98 1.51 2.28 -9.84
CA LEU A 98 1.61 2.56 -11.26
C LEU A 98 2.85 1.86 -11.87
N PRO A 99 2.76 1.40 -13.13
CA PRO A 99 3.90 0.98 -13.92
C PRO A 99 4.95 2.08 -14.00
N SER A 100 6.19 1.68 -14.26
CA SER A 100 7.30 2.63 -14.38
C SER A 100 7.04 3.68 -15.46
N ARG A 101 7.69 4.84 -15.33
CA ARG A 101 7.62 5.92 -16.34
C ARG A 101 7.97 5.41 -17.74
N ALA A 102 9.02 4.58 -17.83
CA ALA A 102 9.46 3.96 -19.07
C ALA A 102 8.36 3.12 -19.74
N HIS A 103 7.55 2.41 -18.94
CA HIS A 103 6.41 1.65 -19.46
C HIS A 103 5.36 2.57 -20.10
N PHE A 104 5.01 3.67 -19.43
CA PHE A 104 4.11 4.67 -20.01
C PHE A 104 4.68 5.33 -21.25
N THR A 105 5.96 5.68 -21.26
CA THR A 105 6.62 6.24 -22.45
C THR A 105 6.50 5.31 -23.65
N LYS A 106 6.81 4.02 -23.46
CA LYS A 106 6.70 3.02 -24.53
C LYS A 106 5.25 2.87 -25.04
N LEU A 107 4.27 2.87 -24.14
CA LEU A 107 2.85 2.82 -24.53
C LEU A 107 2.41 4.07 -25.30
N MET A 108 2.91 5.24 -24.93
CA MET A 108 2.65 6.49 -25.66
C MET A 108 3.24 6.45 -27.06
N GLU A 109 4.50 6.02 -27.20
CA GLU A 109 5.19 5.88 -28.49
C GLU A 109 4.42 4.93 -29.42
N MET A 110 4.05 3.75 -28.91
CA MET A 110 3.27 2.77 -29.67
C MET A 110 1.92 3.34 -30.13
N LYS A 111 1.18 4.00 -29.24
CA LYS A 111 -0.11 4.62 -29.58
C LYS A 111 0.03 5.79 -30.55
N TYR A 112 1.15 6.52 -30.50
CA TYR A 112 1.48 7.56 -31.45
C TYR A 112 1.72 6.96 -32.84
N GLU A 113 2.54 5.92 -32.96
CA GLU A 113 2.84 5.23 -34.22
C GLU A 113 1.55 4.69 -34.88
N GLU A 114 0.72 3.97 -34.11
CA GLU A 114 -0.58 3.48 -34.60
C GLU A 114 -1.49 4.61 -35.11
N THR A 115 -1.47 5.76 -34.42
CA THR A 115 -2.28 6.92 -34.80
C THR A 115 -1.73 7.57 -36.06
N LEU A 116 -0.42 7.70 -36.17
CA LEU A 116 0.26 8.25 -37.33
C LEU A 116 0.00 7.40 -38.59
N GLU A 117 0.10 6.08 -38.49
CA GLU A 117 -0.21 5.15 -39.58
C GLU A 117 -1.66 5.30 -40.04
N ARG A 118 -2.61 5.33 -39.09
CA ARG A 118 -4.03 5.52 -39.39
C ARG A 118 -4.31 6.87 -40.06
N VAL A 119 -3.72 7.96 -39.56
CA VAL A 119 -3.92 9.30 -40.13
C VAL A 119 -3.32 9.40 -41.53
N THR A 120 -2.10 8.90 -41.74
CA THR A 120 -1.44 8.93 -43.06
C THR A 120 -2.17 8.06 -44.08
N ALA A 121 -2.69 6.89 -43.68
CA ALA A 121 -3.52 6.05 -44.54
C ALA A 121 -4.81 6.76 -44.95
N SER A 122 -5.50 7.42 -44.02
CA SER A 122 -6.67 8.25 -44.31
C SER A 122 -6.35 9.41 -45.26
N HIS A 123 -5.23 10.10 -45.04
CA HIS A 123 -4.79 11.22 -45.88
C HIS A 123 -4.48 10.76 -47.31
N LYS A 124 -3.82 9.61 -47.49
CA LYS A 124 -3.57 9.00 -48.80
C LYS A 124 -4.88 8.67 -49.52
N LYS A 125 -5.87 8.10 -48.83
CA LYS A 125 -7.21 7.79 -49.39
C LYS A 125 -7.98 9.03 -49.81
N VAL A 126 -7.86 10.13 -49.08
CA VAL A 126 -8.50 11.40 -49.47
C VAL A 126 -7.82 12.01 -50.69
N LYS A 127 -6.48 11.99 -50.73
CA LYS A 127 -5.71 12.50 -51.88
C LYS A 127 -6.08 11.78 -53.18
N THR A 128 -6.22 10.46 -53.16
CA THR A 128 -6.61 9.68 -54.36
C THR A 128 -8.05 9.92 -54.81
N LYS A 129 -8.95 10.35 -53.91
CA LYS A 129 -10.33 10.73 -54.26
C LYS A 129 -10.44 12.13 -54.87
N ILE A 130 -9.54 13.05 -54.49
CA ILE A 130 -9.54 14.43 -55.02
C ILE A 130 -8.89 14.50 -56.41
N THR A 131 -7.94 13.60 -56.71
CA THR A 131 -7.28 13.53 -58.03
C THR A 131 -8.04 12.68 -59.06
N ARG A 132 -9.24 12.19 -58.74
CA ARG A 132 -10.09 11.37 -59.63
C ARG A 132 -11.34 12.14 -60.03
#